data_AF-A0A1C4DWN3-F1
#
_entry.id   AF-A0A1C4DWN3-F1
#
_cell.length_a   1.000
_cell.length_b   1.000
_cell.length_c   1.000
_cell.angle_alpha   90.00
_cell.angle_beta   90.00
_cell.angle_gamma   90.00
#
_symmetry.space_group_name_H-M   'P 1'
#
loop_
_entity.id
_entity.type
_entity.pdbx_description
1 polymer ?
#
loop_
_entity_poly.entity_id
_entity_poly.type
_entity_poly.pdbx_seq_one_letter_code
_entity_poly.pdbx_strand_id
1 'polypeptide(L)'
;MKSYLVGGAVRDTLLGLPVKDRDWVVVGATPEEMLNAGYQQVGRDFPVFLHPKSHEEYALARTERKSGVGYTGFTVHAAPDVTLEQDLLRRDLTVNALAQDENGNIIDPFNGQRDLHNRILRHVSPAFGEDPLRVLRVARFAARYAHLSFRIADETMALMRAMTDAGELAHLTTERVWQETENALRTRNPQVYFQVLRDCGALAVLFPEVDALYGVPAPAKWHPEIDTGVHTLMTLTMAAMLSPDVDVRFATLCHDLGKGLTPKELWPRHHGHGPAGVKLVEGLCKRLRVPNDIRDLAKLVAEFHDLIHTFPILLPKTIVKLFDSIDAWRKPHRVEQIALTSEADVRGRTGFEASDYPQGRLLREAWEVARAVPTKAVIDAGFKGAEVREELTRRRIAALAHWKEQRCPQPKE
;
A
#
# COMPACT_ATOMS: atom_id res chain seq x y z
N MET A 1 -19.87 22.43 -27.60
CA MET A 1 -19.41 21.61 -26.46
C MET A 1 -20.05 20.21 -26.55
N LYS A 2 -19.24 19.15 -26.69
CA LYS A 2 -19.71 17.76 -26.54
C LYS A 2 -18.99 17.13 -25.35
N SER A 3 -19.74 16.48 -24.45
CA SER A 3 -19.19 15.79 -23.28
C SER A 3 -19.32 14.27 -23.41
N TYR A 4 -18.29 13.56 -22.99
CA TYR A 4 -18.25 12.10 -22.97
C TYR A 4 -17.84 11.62 -21.59
N LEU A 5 -18.56 10.64 -21.04
CA LEU A 5 -18.12 9.94 -19.84
C LEU A 5 -16.94 9.05 -20.24
N VAL A 6 -15.84 9.06 -19.49
CA VAL A 6 -14.60 8.38 -19.91
C VAL A 6 -13.96 7.55 -18.82
N GLY A 7 -13.07 6.64 -19.23
CA GLY A 7 -12.11 6.00 -18.35
C GLY A 7 -12.72 5.07 -17.31
N GLY A 8 -12.47 5.38 -16.04
CA GLY A 8 -12.79 4.48 -14.93
C GLY A 8 -14.28 4.18 -14.81
N ALA A 9 -15.12 5.19 -15.02
CA ALA A 9 -16.57 5.05 -14.94
C ALA A 9 -17.13 4.10 -16.01
N VAL A 10 -16.68 4.26 -17.27
CA VAL A 10 -17.12 3.40 -18.38
C VAL A 10 -16.65 1.97 -18.18
N ARG A 11 -15.36 1.79 -17.86
CA ARG A 11 -14.75 0.49 -17.59
C ARG A 11 -15.47 -0.24 -16.45
N ASP A 12 -15.65 0.42 -15.32
CA ASP A 12 -16.24 -0.19 -14.12
C ASP A 12 -17.71 -0.55 -14.36
N THR A 13 -18.45 0.27 -15.11
CA THR A 13 -19.81 -0.05 -15.56
C THR A 13 -19.85 -1.33 -16.41
N LEU A 14 -18.98 -1.44 -17.41
CA LEU A 14 -18.90 -2.62 -18.28
C LEU A 14 -18.45 -3.88 -17.53
N LEU A 15 -17.73 -3.73 -16.41
CA LEU A 15 -17.35 -4.81 -15.52
C LEU A 15 -18.44 -5.20 -14.50
N GLY A 16 -19.54 -4.45 -14.43
CA GLY A 16 -20.56 -4.61 -13.39
C GLY A 16 -20.08 -4.21 -12.00
N LEU A 17 -19.07 -3.33 -11.91
CA LEU A 17 -18.52 -2.82 -10.65
C LEU A 17 -19.18 -1.48 -10.28
N PRO A 18 -19.25 -1.14 -8.97
CA PRO A 18 -19.71 0.18 -8.55
C PRO A 18 -18.82 1.30 -9.11
N VAL A 19 -19.45 2.28 -9.75
CA VAL A 19 -18.79 3.52 -10.20
C VAL A 19 -18.69 4.47 -9.01
N LYS A 20 -17.46 4.86 -8.65
CA LYS A 20 -17.22 5.83 -7.57
C LYS A 20 -17.19 7.25 -8.08
N ASP A 21 -16.38 7.47 -9.12
CA ASP A 21 -16.10 8.78 -9.68
C ASP A 21 -16.48 8.78 -11.17
N ARG A 22 -17.06 9.89 -11.63
CA ARG A 22 -17.47 10.10 -13.02
C ARG A 22 -16.61 11.21 -13.61
N ASP A 23 -15.68 10.80 -14.46
CA ASP A 23 -14.80 11.71 -15.19
C ASP A 23 -15.36 11.95 -16.59
N TRP A 24 -15.42 13.22 -16.98
CA TRP A 24 -15.94 13.64 -18.28
C TRP A 24 -14.84 14.30 -19.10
N VAL A 25 -14.83 14.02 -20.41
CA VAL A 25 -14.00 14.75 -21.39
C VAL A 25 -14.90 15.63 -22.23
N VAL A 26 -14.50 16.90 -22.37
CA VAL A 26 -15.18 17.91 -23.17
C VAL A 26 -14.37 18.21 -24.42
N VAL A 27 -15.00 18.03 -25.58
CA VAL A 27 -14.40 18.28 -26.90
C VAL A 27 -15.04 19.52 -27.54
N GLY A 28 -14.23 20.30 -28.26
CA GLY A 28 -14.68 21.48 -28.99
C GLY A 28 -15.19 22.60 -28.07
N ALA A 29 -14.48 22.83 -26.96
CA ALA A 29 -14.71 23.95 -26.06
C ALA A 29 -13.37 24.56 -25.60
N THR A 30 -13.42 25.81 -25.19
CA THR A 30 -12.30 26.56 -24.61
C THR A 30 -12.47 26.71 -23.09
N PRO A 31 -11.38 26.99 -22.33
CA PRO A 31 -11.48 27.31 -20.91
C PRO A 31 -12.46 28.46 -20.61
N GLU A 32 -12.47 29.50 -21.44
CA GLU A 32 -13.36 30.65 -21.28
C GLU A 32 -14.83 30.26 -21.43
N GLU A 33 -15.16 29.41 -22.41
CA GLU A 33 -16.52 28.88 -22.57
C GLU A 33 -16.96 28.02 -21.38
N MET A 34 -16.06 27.21 -20.80
CA MET A 34 -16.33 26.43 -19.59
C MET A 34 -16.65 27.34 -18.40
N LEU A 35 -15.83 28.39 -18.19
CA LEU A 35 -16.04 29.36 -17.11
C LEU A 35 -17.35 30.15 -17.30
N ASN A 36 -17.65 30.57 -18.53
CA ASN A 36 -18.90 31.25 -18.87
C ASN A 36 -20.13 30.36 -18.67
N ALA A 37 -19.98 29.05 -18.82
CA ALA A 37 -21.01 28.05 -18.51
C ALA A 37 -21.13 27.74 -17.00
N GLY A 38 -20.36 28.41 -16.15
CA GLY A 38 -20.43 28.31 -14.69
C GLY A 38 -19.58 27.19 -14.09
N TYR A 39 -18.72 26.54 -14.88
CA TYR A 39 -17.79 25.54 -14.35
C TYR A 39 -16.68 26.20 -13.54
N GLN A 40 -16.19 25.51 -12.51
CA GLN A 40 -15.10 26.00 -11.66
C GLN A 40 -13.80 25.29 -11.99
N GLN A 41 -12.76 26.03 -12.41
CA GLN A 41 -11.46 25.44 -12.71
C GLN A 41 -10.77 24.92 -11.43
N VAL A 42 -10.19 23.73 -11.53
CA VAL A 42 -9.41 23.08 -10.46
C VAL A 42 -8.01 22.75 -10.95
N GLY A 43 -7.01 23.15 -10.17
CA GLY A 43 -5.61 23.04 -10.56
C GLY A 43 -5.17 24.13 -11.55
N ARG A 44 -3.86 24.38 -11.59
CA ARG A 44 -3.27 25.42 -12.46
C ARG A 44 -2.74 24.86 -13.78
N ASP A 45 -2.24 23.63 -13.76
CA ASP A 45 -1.46 23.06 -14.87
C ASP A 45 -2.30 22.24 -15.86
N PHE A 46 -3.52 21.88 -15.47
CA PHE A 46 -4.42 21.06 -16.28
C PHE A 46 -5.82 21.70 -16.39
N PRO A 47 -6.45 21.69 -17.57
CA PRO A 47 -7.77 22.29 -17.78
C PRO A 47 -8.88 21.35 -17.29
N VAL A 48 -8.91 21.10 -15.99
CA VAL A 48 -9.95 20.33 -15.29
C VAL A 48 -10.90 21.30 -14.59
N PHE A 49 -12.19 21.05 -14.70
CA PHE A 49 -13.24 21.89 -14.16
C PHE A 49 -14.28 21.06 -13.39
N LEU A 50 -14.89 21.64 -12.36
CA LEU A 50 -16.02 21.05 -11.65
C LEU A 50 -17.33 21.55 -12.24
N HIS A 51 -18.25 20.62 -12.49
CA HIS A 51 -19.59 20.95 -12.98
C HIS A 51 -20.39 21.70 -11.90
N PRO A 52 -21.11 22.79 -12.25
CA PRO A 52 -21.75 23.70 -11.29
C PRO A 52 -22.83 23.06 -10.40
N LYS A 53 -23.43 21.94 -10.83
CA LYS A 53 -24.51 21.27 -10.08
C LYS A 53 -24.10 19.95 -9.45
N SER A 54 -23.32 19.15 -10.18
CA SER A 54 -22.95 17.80 -9.74
C SER A 54 -21.59 17.75 -9.06
N HIS A 55 -20.76 18.79 -9.23
CA HIS A 55 -19.36 18.82 -8.81
C HIS A 55 -18.51 17.66 -9.36
N GLU A 56 -18.95 17.03 -10.46
CA GLU A 56 -18.18 16.03 -11.20
C GLU A 56 -17.06 16.70 -12.01
N GLU A 57 -16.00 15.96 -12.31
CA GLU A 57 -14.81 16.46 -13.01
C GLU A 57 -15.00 16.42 -14.54
N TYR A 58 -14.78 17.57 -15.18
CA TYR A 58 -14.85 17.78 -16.61
C TYR A 58 -13.51 18.32 -17.11
N ALA A 59 -12.76 17.50 -17.85
CA ALA A 59 -11.49 17.88 -18.44
C ALA A 59 -11.67 18.26 -19.91
N LEU A 60 -11.05 19.36 -20.36
CA LEU A 60 -10.94 19.63 -21.79
C LEU A 60 -10.02 18.60 -22.46
N ALA A 61 -10.44 18.11 -23.63
CA ALA A 61 -9.63 17.22 -24.45
C ALA A 61 -8.27 17.85 -24.74
N ARG A 62 -7.20 17.07 -24.56
CA ARG A 62 -5.84 17.60 -24.64
C ARG A 62 -4.87 16.66 -25.33
N THR A 63 -3.82 17.25 -25.86
CA THR A 63 -2.60 16.53 -26.22
C THR A 63 -1.47 16.97 -25.31
N GLU A 64 -0.58 16.04 -24.99
CA GLU A 64 0.59 16.29 -24.17
C GLU A 64 1.82 16.09 -25.07
N ARG A 65 2.78 17.01 -25.04
CA ARG A 65 4.07 16.85 -25.72
C ARG A 65 5.18 16.89 -24.71
N LYS A 66 6.02 15.85 -24.69
CA LYS A 66 7.23 15.82 -23.85
C LYS A 66 8.18 16.94 -24.30
N SER A 67 8.38 17.93 -23.44
CA SER A 67 9.25 19.10 -23.61
C SER A 67 10.51 19.03 -22.73
N GLY A 68 10.63 18.02 -21.86
CA GLY A 68 11.79 17.81 -20.99
C GLY A 68 11.81 16.46 -20.25
N VAL A 69 12.73 16.31 -19.31
CA VAL A 69 12.84 15.14 -18.41
C VAL A 69 12.07 15.42 -17.12
N GLY A 70 11.29 14.45 -16.63
CA GLY A 70 10.51 14.57 -15.40
C GLY A 70 9.11 15.21 -15.57
N TYR A 71 8.43 15.44 -14.44
CA TYR A 71 7.00 15.81 -14.40
C TYR A 71 6.65 17.17 -15.05
N THR A 72 7.55 18.15 -14.99
CA THR A 72 7.36 19.46 -15.67
C THR A 72 7.72 19.42 -17.15
N GLY A 73 8.17 18.27 -17.66
CA GLY A 73 8.55 18.07 -19.05
C GLY A 73 7.38 17.84 -19.99
N PHE A 74 6.17 18.34 -19.70
CA PHE A 74 5.02 18.23 -20.61
C PHE A 74 4.43 19.60 -20.90
N THR A 75 4.27 19.91 -22.18
CA THR A 75 3.45 21.04 -22.62
C THR A 75 2.06 20.50 -22.96
N VAL A 76 1.05 20.97 -22.24
CA VAL A 76 -0.35 20.62 -22.47
C VAL A 76 -0.90 21.55 -23.55
N HIS A 77 -1.38 20.99 -24.65
CA HIS A 77 -2.12 21.69 -25.67
C HIS A 77 -3.59 21.24 -25.62
N ALA A 78 -4.42 22.06 -25.00
CA ALA A 78 -5.87 21.89 -24.96
C ALA A 78 -6.49 22.97 -25.82
N ALA A 79 -6.95 22.57 -27.00
CA ALA A 79 -7.51 23.46 -27.99
C ALA A 79 -8.77 22.82 -28.61
N PRO A 80 -9.70 23.62 -29.16
CA PRO A 80 -10.97 23.12 -29.68
C PRO A 80 -10.85 22.08 -30.81
N ASP A 81 -9.69 22.03 -31.48
CA ASP A 81 -9.37 21.10 -32.56
C ASP A 81 -8.88 19.73 -32.05
N VAL A 82 -8.60 19.58 -30.76
CA VAL A 82 -8.21 18.29 -30.17
C VAL A 82 -9.41 17.35 -30.17
N THR A 83 -9.27 16.21 -30.86
CA THR A 83 -10.34 15.21 -30.97
C THR A 83 -10.41 14.30 -29.75
N LEU A 84 -11.56 13.66 -29.54
CA LEU A 84 -11.72 12.63 -28.50
C LEU A 84 -10.69 11.50 -28.68
N GLU A 85 -10.45 11.08 -29.92
CA GLU A 85 -9.49 10.01 -30.22
C GLU A 85 -8.06 10.39 -29.82
N GLN A 86 -7.65 11.64 -30.04
CA GLN A 86 -6.34 12.15 -29.64
C GLN A 86 -6.17 12.20 -28.11
N ASP A 87 -7.23 12.54 -27.37
CA ASP A 87 -7.24 12.48 -25.89
C ASP A 87 -7.12 11.03 -25.41
N LEU A 88 -7.95 10.14 -25.94
CA LEU A 88 -7.97 8.72 -25.58
C LEU A 88 -6.62 8.03 -25.89
N LEU A 89 -5.94 8.42 -26.98
CA LEU A 89 -4.63 7.89 -27.39
C LEU A 89 -3.54 8.09 -26.32
N ARG A 90 -3.67 9.14 -25.52
CA ARG A 90 -2.69 9.52 -24.49
C ARG A 90 -2.90 8.79 -23.18
N ARG A 91 -3.99 8.03 -23.02
CA ARG A 91 -4.27 7.30 -21.78
C ARG A 91 -3.31 6.14 -21.56
N ASP A 92 -3.31 5.63 -20.34
CA ASP A 92 -2.40 4.54 -19.93
C ASP A 92 -2.80 3.21 -20.57
N LEU A 93 -4.02 2.75 -20.34
CA LEU A 93 -4.51 1.44 -20.75
C LEU A 93 -5.70 1.51 -21.70
N THR A 94 -5.81 0.56 -22.63
CA THR A 94 -6.93 0.44 -23.59
C THR A 94 -8.28 0.37 -22.87
N VAL A 95 -8.36 -0.40 -21.77
CA VAL A 95 -9.55 -0.49 -20.92
C VAL A 95 -9.93 0.82 -20.23
N ASN A 96 -9.03 1.80 -20.17
CA ASN A 96 -9.28 3.14 -19.65
C ASN A 96 -9.46 4.18 -20.78
N ALA A 97 -9.29 3.77 -22.04
CA ALA A 97 -9.43 4.58 -23.23
C ALA A 97 -10.80 4.36 -23.91
N LEU A 98 -11.82 4.13 -23.08
CA LEU A 98 -13.22 4.01 -23.48
C LEU A 98 -13.95 5.31 -23.15
N ALA A 99 -14.86 5.71 -24.05
CA ALA A 99 -15.75 6.84 -23.86
C ALA A 99 -17.21 6.43 -24.10
N GLN A 100 -18.14 7.11 -23.44
CA GLN A 100 -19.57 6.92 -23.61
C GLN A 100 -20.24 8.27 -23.90
N ASP A 101 -21.06 8.31 -24.95
CA ASP A 101 -21.84 9.50 -25.30
C ASP A 101 -23.14 9.63 -24.46
N GLU A 102 -23.87 10.73 -24.64
CA GLU A 102 -25.13 11.02 -23.94
C GLU A 102 -26.24 10.00 -24.25
N ASN A 103 -26.16 9.30 -25.38
CA ASN A 103 -27.11 8.26 -25.78
C ASN A 103 -26.73 6.87 -25.23
N GLY A 104 -25.60 6.78 -24.53
CA GLY A 104 -25.07 5.54 -23.97
C GLY A 104 -24.20 4.73 -24.93
N ASN A 105 -23.91 5.21 -26.15
CA ASN A 105 -23.05 4.51 -27.10
C ASN A 105 -21.59 4.54 -26.64
N ILE A 106 -20.92 3.40 -26.72
CA ILE A 106 -19.50 3.28 -26.40
C ILE A 106 -18.64 3.59 -27.62
N ILE A 107 -17.71 4.52 -27.44
CA ILE A 107 -16.67 4.89 -28.41
C ILE A 107 -15.37 4.23 -27.95
N ASP A 108 -14.85 3.33 -28.80
CA ASP A 108 -13.68 2.50 -28.50
C ASP A 108 -12.71 2.41 -29.71
N PRO A 109 -11.88 3.45 -29.94
CA PRO A 109 -10.92 3.45 -31.03
C PRO A 109 -9.73 2.50 -30.82
N PHE A 110 -9.50 2.02 -29.59
CA PHE A 110 -8.28 1.27 -29.23
C PHE A 110 -8.54 -0.17 -28.77
N ASN A 111 -9.74 -0.71 -29.04
CA ASN A 111 -10.16 -2.08 -28.70
C ASN A 111 -10.18 -2.38 -27.18
N GLY A 112 -10.45 -1.38 -26.35
CA GLY A 112 -10.58 -1.50 -24.91
C GLY A 112 -11.67 -2.46 -24.46
N GLN A 113 -12.80 -2.56 -25.19
CA GLN A 113 -13.86 -3.52 -24.88
C GLN A 113 -13.39 -4.98 -25.07
N ARG A 114 -12.60 -5.23 -26.13
CA ARG A 114 -12.02 -6.55 -26.38
C ARG A 114 -11.02 -6.93 -25.29
N ASP A 115 -10.14 -6.01 -24.91
CA ASP A 115 -9.18 -6.25 -23.83
C ASP A 115 -9.91 -6.42 -22.47
N LEU A 116 -11.00 -5.68 -22.24
CA LEU A 116 -11.82 -5.83 -21.04
C LEU A 116 -12.48 -7.21 -20.94
N HIS A 117 -13.03 -7.69 -22.06
CA HIS A 117 -13.61 -9.03 -22.18
C HIS A 117 -12.56 -10.12 -21.95
N ASN A 118 -11.38 -9.96 -22.54
CA ASN A 118 -10.27 -10.91 -22.44
C ASN A 118 -9.46 -10.79 -21.13
N ARG A 119 -9.82 -9.86 -20.24
CA ARG A 119 -9.11 -9.58 -18.98
C ARG A 119 -7.64 -9.19 -19.21
N ILE A 120 -7.40 -8.28 -20.16
CA ILE A 120 -6.05 -7.84 -20.55
C ILE A 120 -5.84 -6.37 -20.16
N LEU A 121 -4.71 -6.08 -19.51
CA LEU A 121 -4.20 -4.72 -19.30
C LEU A 121 -3.15 -4.42 -20.37
N ARG A 122 -3.55 -3.68 -21.40
CA ARG A 122 -2.72 -3.31 -22.56
C ARG A 122 -2.52 -1.81 -22.63
N HIS A 123 -1.30 -1.35 -22.91
CA HIS A 123 -1.05 0.06 -23.15
C HIS A 123 -1.75 0.57 -24.44
N VAL A 124 -2.17 1.83 -24.45
CA VAL A 124 -2.91 2.39 -25.60
C VAL A 124 -2.01 2.61 -26.82
N SER A 125 -0.86 3.25 -26.62
CA SER A 125 0.00 3.72 -27.70
C SER A 125 1.45 3.89 -27.23
N PRO A 126 2.42 4.09 -28.15
CA PRO A 126 3.82 4.37 -27.81
C PRO A 126 4.01 5.57 -26.87
N ALA A 127 3.03 6.48 -26.78
CA ALA A 127 3.04 7.57 -25.82
C ALA A 127 3.08 7.10 -24.35
N PHE A 128 2.81 5.81 -24.08
CA PHE A 128 3.02 5.20 -22.77
C PHE A 128 4.45 5.40 -22.25
N GLY A 129 5.46 5.34 -23.12
CA GLY A 129 6.86 5.55 -22.73
C GLY A 129 7.18 6.96 -22.26
N GLU A 130 6.29 7.94 -22.46
CA GLU A 130 6.55 9.33 -22.12
C GLU A 130 6.45 9.61 -20.61
N ASP A 131 5.58 8.91 -19.86
CA ASP A 131 5.41 9.07 -18.40
C ASP A 131 5.78 7.78 -17.64
N PRO A 132 6.93 7.73 -16.94
CA PRO A 132 7.35 6.56 -16.17
C PRO A 132 6.37 6.16 -15.06
N LEU A 133 5.47 7.06 -14.62
CA LEU A 133 4.48 6.70 -13.59
C LEU A 133 3.52 5.62 -14.08
N ARG A 134 3.36 5.48 -15.40
CA ARG A 134 2.46 4.46 -15.98
C ARG A 134 2.89 3.04 -15.62
N VAL A 135 4.18 2.79 -15.35
CA VAL A 135 4.64 1.49 -14.82
C VAL A 135 3.96 1.17 -13.48
N LEU A 136 3.94 2.12 -12.54
CA LEU A 136 3.29 1.94 -11.24
C LEU A 136 1.77 1.87 -11.38
N ARG A 137 1.17 2.67 -12.28
CA ARG A 137 -0.28 2.63 -12.54
C ARG A 137 -0.72 1.29 -13.08
N VAL A 138 0.02 0.70 -14.03
CA VAL A 138 -0.26 -0.64 -14.55
C VAL A 138 -0.13 -1.69 -13.45
N ALA A 139 0.92 -1.64 -12.63
CA ALA A 139 1.07 -2.53 -11.47
C ALA A 139 -0.11 -2.39 -10.49
N ARG A 140 -0.59 -1.16 -10.24
CA ARG A 140 -1.76 -0.90 -9.39
C ARG A 140 -3.03 -1.45 -10.02
N PHE A 141 -3.22 -1.29 -11.32
CA PHE A 141 -4.39 -1.86 -12.01
C PHE A 141 -4.36 -3.39 -12.02
N ALA A 142 -3.18 -4.00 -12.16
CA ALA A 142 -3.01 -5.44 -11.99
C ALA A 142 -3.41 -5.88 -10.58
N ALA A 143 -2.98 -5.17 -9.53
CA ALA A 143 -3.40 -5.44 -8.16
C ALA A 143 -4.90 -5.24 -7.92
N ARG A 144 -5.49 -4.16 -8.48
CA ARG A 144 -6.92 -3.88 -8.37
C ARG A 144 -7.77 -4.96 -9.02
N TYR A 145 -7.37 -5.47 -10.19
CA TYR A 145 -8.16 -6.41 -10.99
C TYR A 145 -7.68 -7.86 -10.97
N ALA A 146 -6.70 -8.20 -10.13
CA ALA A 146 -6.22 -9.57 -9.98
C ALA A 146 -7.36 -10.56 -9.65
N HIS A 147 -8.29 -10.17 -8.78
CA HIS A 147 -9.47 -10.98 -8.42
C HIS A 147 -10.47 -11.21 -9.58
N LEU A 148 -10.33 -10.48 -10.69
CA LEU A 148 -11.07 -10.67 -11.95
C LEU A 148 -10.22 -11.36 -13.02
N SER A 149 -9.08 -11.93 -12.62
CA SER A 149 -8.14 -12.65 -13.48
C SER A 149 -7.55 -11.80 -14.61
N PHE A 150 -7.37 -10.49 -14.39
CA PHE A 150 -6.65 -9.66 -15.34
C PHE A 150 -5.16 -10.02 -15.41
N ARG A 151 -4.61 -10.04 -16.63
CA ARG A 151 -3.17 -10.15 -16.89
C ARG A 151 -2.67 -8.94 -17.67
N ILE A 152 -1.40 -8.59 -17.47
CA ILE A 152 -0.73 -7.57 -18.29
C ILE A 152 -0.41 -8.19 -19.65
N ALA A 153 -0.66 -7.45 -20.73
CA ALA A 153 -0.30 -7.89 -22.07
C ALA A 153 1.23 -8.01 -22.22
N ASP A 154 1.69 -9.01 -22.97
CA ASP A 154 3.11 -9.36 -23.04
C ASP A 154 3.96 -8.19 -23.58
N GLU A 155 3.45 -7.47 -24.59
CA GLU A 155 4.12 -6.29 -25.13
C GLU A 155 4.06 -5.06 -24.20
N THR A 156 3.08 -4.99 -23.31
CA THR A 156 3.03 -3.95 -22.26
C THR A 156 4.07 -4.24 -21.17
N MET A 157 4.22 -5.50 -20.77
CA MET A 157 5.28 -5.91 -19.84
C MET A 157 6.68 -5.68 -20.42
N ALA A 158 6.88 -5.98 -21.71
CA ALA A 158 8.13 -5.71 -22.41
C ALA A 158 8.45 -4.20 -22.44
N LEU A 159 7.46 -3.35 -22.69
CA LEU A 159 7.65 -1.89 -22.64
C LEU A 159 8.01 -1.39 -21.24
N MET A 160 7.35 -1.91 -20.18
CA MET A 160 7.67 -1.57 -18.79
C MET A 160 9.12 -1.95 -18.41
N ARG A 161 9.61 -3.11 -18.88
CA ARG A 161 11.01 -3.52 -18.72
C ARG A 161 11.95 -2.55 -19.43
N ALA A 162 11.69 -2.26 -20.71
CA ALA A 162 12.51 -1.33 -21.48
C ALA A 162 12.61 0.07 -20.83
N MET A 163 11.50 0.58 -20.28
CA MET A 163 11.50 1.86 -19.54
C MET A 163 12.32 1.80 -18.25
N THR A 164 12.30 0.66 -17.57
CA THR A 164 13.09 0.43 -16.36
C THR A 164 14.58 0.35 -16.68
N ASP A 165 14.96 -0.41 -17.71
CA ASP A 165 16.34 -0.55 -18.18
C ASP A 165 16.92 0.78 -18.69
N ALA A 166 16.07 1.63 -19.27
CA ALA A 166 16.43 2.99 -19.68
C ALA A 166 16.65 3.97 -18.51
N GLY A 167 16.36 3.56 -17.26
CA GLY A 167 16.54 4.39 -16.07
C GLY A 167 15.46 5.45 -15.85
N GLU A 168 14.35 5.43 -16.60
CA GLU A 168 13.31 6.47 -16.55
C GLU A 168 12.65 6.59 -15.16
N LEU A 169 12.58 5.49 -14.42
CA LEU A 169 11.97 5.45 -13.08
C LEU A 169 12.73 6.29 -12.05
N ALA A 170 14.03 6.51 -12.22
CA ALA A 170 14.83 7.33 -11.31
C ALA A 170 14.44 8.82 -11.33
N HIS A 171 13.70 9.25 -12.36
CA HIS A 171 13.22 10.62 -12.51
C HIS A 171 11.83 10.85 -11.91
N LEU A 172 11.20 9.83 -11.32
CA LEU A 172 9.90 9.96 -10.68
C LEU A 172 9.98 10.77 -9.38
N THR A 173 8.99 11.63 -9.16
CA THR A 173 8.83 12.31 -7.88
C THR A 173 8.35 11.31 -6.82
N THR A 174 8.95 11.41 -5.64
CA THR A 174 8.74 10.46 -4.54
C THR A 174 7.29 10.39 -4.07
N GLU A 175 6.58 11.52 -4.10
CA GLU A 175 5.18 11.65 -3.73
C GLU A 175 4.26 10.90 -4.68
N ARG A 176 4.54 10.94 -6.00
CA ARG A 176 3.75 10.19 -6.99
C ARG A 176 3.97 8.69 -6.83
N VAL A 177 5.21 8.27 -6.53
CA VAL A 177 5.53 6.86 -6.21
C VAL A 177 4.74 6.40 -4.99
N TRP A 178 4.74 7.19 -3.92
CA TRP A 178 3.98 6.87 -2.71
C TRP A 178 2.48 6.82 -2.98
N GLN A 179 1.92 7.79 -3.69
CA GLN A 179 0.49 7.84 -3.98
C GLN A 179 0.01 6.59 -4.74
N GLU A 180 0.74 6.14 -5.76
CA GLU A 180 0.42 4.89 -6.48
C GLU A 180 0.58 3.66 -5.58
N THR A 181 1.59 3.65 -4.70
CA THR A 181 1.84 2.56 -3.76
C THR A 181 0.77 2.46 -2.68
N GLU A 182 0.36 3.59 -2.09
CA GLU A 182 -0.74 3.67 -1.13
C GLU A 182 -2.05 3.19 -1.77
N ASN A 183 -2.34 3.64 -2.99
CA ASN A 183 -3.52 3.18 -3.72
C ASN A 183 -3.48 1.69 -4.03
N ALA A 184 -2.30 1.14 -4.35
CA ALA A 184 -2.11 -0.29 -4.54
C ALA A 184 -2.29 -1.08 -3.24
N LEU A 185 -1.78 -0.57 -2.12
CA LEU A 185 -1.94 -1.15 -0.79
C LEU A 185 -3.41 -1.21 -0.36
N ARG A 186 -4.28 -0.32 -0.85
CA ARG A 186 -5.74 -0.34 -0.60
C ARG A 186 -6.51 -1.40 -1.41
N THR A 187 -5.88 -2.02 -2.40
CA THR A 187 -6.55 -3.03 -3.25
C THR A 187 -6.78 -4.35 -2.51
N ARG A 188 -7.55 -5.27 -3.11
CA ARG A 188 -7.75 -6.61 -2.56
C ARG A 188 -6.49 -7.48 -2.66
N ASN A 189 -5.61 -7.21 -3.62
CA ASN A 189 -4.45 -8.03 -3.92
C ASN A 189 -3.16 -7.16 -4.01
N PRO A 190 -2.77 -6.47 -2.93
CA PRO A 190 -1.65 -5.53 -2.96
C PRO A 190 -0.31 -6.19 -3.27
N GLN A 191 -0.13 -7.48 -2.98
CA GLN A 191 1.07 -8.24 -3.32
C GLN A 191 1.35 -8.26 -4.84
N VAL A 192 0.30 -8.21 -5.67
CA VAL A 192 0.44 -8.25 -7.13
C VAL A 192 1.13 -6.99 -7.64
N TYR A 193 0.95 -5.85 -6.97
CA TYR A 193 1.66 -4.61 -7.31
C TYR A 193 3.17 -4.81 -7.22
N PHE A 194 3.65 -5.31 -6.08
CA PHE A 194 5.08 -5.55 -5.86
C PHE A 194 5.63 -6.68 -6.74
N GLN A 195 4.84 -7.73 -6.99
CA GLN A 195 5.22 -8.77 -7.94
C GLN A 195 5.41 -8.22 -9.36
N VAL A 196 4.46 -7.41 -9.85
CA VAL A 196 4.58 -6.79 -11.18
C VAL A 196 5.78 -5.87 -11.26
N LEU A 197 6.03 -5.05 -10.22
CA LEU A 197 7.22 -4.21 -10.17
C LEU A 197 8.51 -5.05 -10.21
N ARG A 198 8.51 -6.23 -9.57
CA ARG A 198 9.66 -7.14 -9.66
C ARG A 198 9.79 -7.74 -11.06
N ASP A 199 8.70 -8.19 -11.66
CA ASP A 199 8.67 -8.82 -12.98
C ASP A 199 9.17 -7.90 -14.10
N CYS A 200 9.04 -6.58 -13.92
CA CYS A 200 9.59 -5.57 -14.82
C CYS A 200 10.91 -4.92 -14.35
N GLY A 201 11.48 -5.36 -13.22
CA GLY A 201 12.72 -4.83 -12.65
C GLY A 201 12.58 -3.53 -11.85
N ALA A 202 11.41 -2.89 -11.87
CA ALA A 202 11.14 -1.64 -11.18
C ALA A 202 11.26 -1.74 -9.64
N LEU A 203 11.06 -2.92 -9.05
CA LEU A 203 11.15 -3.12 -7.60
C LEU A 203 12.55 -2.79 -7.08
N ALA A 204 13.61 -3.22 -7.77
CA ALA A 204 14.99 -2.96 -7.38
C ALA A 204 15.33 -1.45 -7.37
N VAL A 205 14.65 -0.66 -8.22
CA VAL A 205 14.83 0.79 -8.32
C VAL A 205 14.02 1.52 -7.24
N LEU A 206 12.75 1.14 -7.08
CA LEU A 206 11.80 1.89 -6.25
C LEU A 206 11.79 1.43 -4.77
N PHE A 207 12.01 0.14 -4.53
CA PHE A 207 11.99 -0.50 -3.21
C PHE A 207 13.18 -1.48 -3.06
N PRO A 208 14.44 -1.00 -3.19
CA PRO A 208 15.61 -1.86 -3.09
C PRO A 208 15.66 -2.68 -1.79
N GLU A 209 15.10 -2.17 -0.70
CA GLU A 209 15.02 -2.87 0.58
C GLU A 209 14.12 -4.11 0.52
N VAL A 210 13.03 -4.06 -0.26
CA VAL A 210 12.13 -5.19 -0.49
C VAL A 210 12.75 -6.16 -1.49
N ASP A 211 13.35 -5.64 -2.57
CA ASP A 211 14.01 -6.46 -3.58
C ASP A 211 15.16 -7.30 -3.01
N ALA A 212 15.91 -6.73 -2.06
CA ALA A 212 17.01 -7.39 -1.36
C ALA A 212 16.61 -8.61 -0.51
N LEU A 213 15.31 -8.83 -0.27
CA LEU A 213 14.84 -10.02 0.45
C LEU A 213 14.78 -11.27 -0.41
N TYR A 214 14.69 -11.12 -1.73
CA TYR A 214 14.62 -12.26 -2.61
C TYR A 214 15.98 -12.97 -2.70
N GLY A 215 15.96 -14.29 -2.60
CA GLY A 215 17.14 -15.14 -2.50
C GLY A 215 17.72 -15.23 -1.09
N VAL A 216 17.15 -14.54 -0.09
CA VAL A 216 17.53 -14.66 1.32
C VAL A 216 16.74 -15.81 1.95
N PRO A 217 17.40 -16.93 2.35
CA PRO A 217 16.71 -18.11 2.84
C PRO A 217 16.33 -17.98 4.32
N ALA A 218 15.08 -18.27 4.64
CA ALA A 218 14.56 -18.44 5.98
C ALA A 218 14.54 -19.92 6.40
N PRO A 219 14.45 -20.26 7.71
CA PRO A 219 14.51 -21.63 8.18
C PRO A 219 13.28 -22.44 7.71
N ALA A 220 13.51 -23.45 6.85
CA ALA A 220 12.45 -24.28 6.25
C ALA A 220 11.45 -24.91 7.24
N LYS A 221 11.88 -25.17 8.49
CA LYS A 221 11.00 -25.68 9.56
C LYS A 221 9.82 -24.73 9.83
N TRP A 222 10.07 -23.43 9.78
CA TRP A 222 9.08 -22.41 10.10
C TRP A 222 8.60 -21.66 8.87
N HIS A 223 9.40 -21.64 7.80
CA HIS A 223 9.17 -20.93 6.54
C HIS A 223 9.35 -21.89 5.37
N PRO A 224 8.34 -22.74 5.04
CA PRO A 224 8.49 -23.75 3.99
C PRO A 224 8.70 -23.18 2.59
N GLU A 225 8.31 -21.93 2.35
CA GLU A 225 8.62 -21.16 1.14
C GLU A 225 10.11 -20.86 0.96
N ILE A 226 10.89 -20.91 2.05
CA ILE A 226 12.33 -20.63 2.15
C ILE A 226 12.70 -19.19 1.78
N ASP A 227 12.20 -18.63 0.69
CA ASP A 227 12.57 -17.30 0.21
C ASP A 227 11.87 -16.17 0.98
N THR A 228 12.65 -15.27 1.59
CA THR A 228 12.12 -14.17 2.41
C THR A 228 11.32 -13.16 1.57
N GLY A 229 11.67 -12.95 0.30
CA GLY A 229 10.93 -12.09 -0.62
C GLY A 229 9.56 -12.67 -0.96
N VAL A 230 9.49 -13.97 -1.22
CA VAL A 230 8.23 -14.71 -1.41
C VAL A 230 7.37 -14.63 -0.14
N HIS A 231 7.95 -14.94 1.01
CA HIS A 231 7.29 -14.82 2.33
C HIS A 231 6.70 -13.42 2.53
N THR A 232 7.46 -12.37 2.23
CA THR A 232 6.99 -10.98 2.35
C THR A 232 5.73 -10.69 1.54
N LEU A 233 5.60 -11.26 0.32
CA LEU A 233 4.37 -11.10 -0.47
C LEU A 233 3.20 -11.96 0.03
N MET A 234 3.48 -13.14 0.58
CA MET A 234 2.47 -14.00 1.19
C MET A 234 1.90 -13.38 2.47
N THR A 235 2.75 -12.80 3.32
CA THR A 235 2.32 -12.07 4.53
C THR A 235 1.50 -10.83 4.17
N LEU A 236 1.90 -10.07 3.15
CA LEU A 236 1.11 -8.94 2.64
C LEU A 236 -0.28 -9.38 2.12
N THR A 237 -0.35 -10.55 1.48
CA THR A 237 -1.64 -11.16 1.06
C THR A 237 -2.53 -11.41 2.27
N MET A 238 -2.00 -12.00 3.33
CA MET A 238 -2.76 -12.25 4.57
C MET A 238 -3.15 -10.96 5.28
N ALA A 239 -2.26 -9.97 5.37
CA ALA A 239 -2.58 -8.67 5.94
C ALA A 239 -3.75 -7.99 5.22
N ALA A 240 -3.83 -8.13 3.89
CA ALA A 240 -4.96 -7.60 3.12
C ALA A 240 -6.29 -8.30 3.40
N MET A 241 -6.26 -9.57 3.79
CA MET A 241 -7.45 -10.32 4.24
C MET A 241 -7.85 -9.97 5.67
N LEU A 242 -6.88 -9.67 6.53
CA LEU A 242 -7.09 -9.37 7.95
C LEU A 242 -7.51 -7.92 8.22
N SER A 243 -7.04 -6.96 7.42
CA SER A 243 -7.34 -5.53 7.61
C SER A 243 -7.41 -4.75 6.29
N PRO A 244 -8.33 -3.77 6.18
CA PRO A 244 -8.34 -2.80 5.08
C PRO A 244 -7.28 -1.69 5.24
N ASP A 245 -6.66 -1.56 6.40
CA ASP A 245 -5.85 -0.39 6.75
C ASP A 245 -4.47 -0.43 6.10
N VAL A 246 -4.09 0.69 5.48
CA VAL A 246 -2.82 0.82 4.75
C VAL A 246 -1.62 0.72 5.68
N ASP A 247 -1.72 1.23 6.90
CA ASP A 247 -0.64 1.19 7.87
C ASP A 247 -0.30 -0.26 8.26
N VAL A 248 -1.29 -1.12 8.53
CA VAL A 248 -1.11 -2.56 8.79
C VAL A 248 -0.45 -3.26 7.59
N ARG A 249 -0.95 -3.01 6.38
CA ARG A 249 -0.46 -3.66 5.15
C ARG A 249 0.98 -3.24 4.84
N PHE A 250 1.27 -1.96 4.94
CA PHE A 250 2.62 -1.44 4.73
C PHE A 250 3.59 -1.88 5.82
N ALA A 251 3.17 -1.86 7.09
CA ALA A 251 4.00 -2.36 8.19
C ALA A 251 4.31 -3.86 8.03
N THR A 252 3.36 -4.65 7.51
CA THR A 252 3.59 -6.07 7.17
C THR A 252 4.60 -6.21 6.03
N LEU A 253 4.49 -5.43 4.95
CA LEU A 253 5.49 -5.44 3.87
C LEU A 253 6.92 -5.17 4.41
N CYS A 254 7.03 -4.34 5.44
CA CYS A 254 8.28 -3.89 6.01
C CYS A 254 8.85 -4.77 7.15
N HIS A 255 8.10 -5.76 7.65
CA HIS A 255 8.44 -6.45 8.90
C HIS A 255 9.82 -7.12 8.88
N ASP A 256 10.20 -7.66 7.72
CA ASP A 256 11.38 -8.51 7.55
C ASP A 256 12.54 -7.83 6.81
N LEU A 257 12.46 -6.52 6.52
CA LEU A 257 13.49 -5.81 5.74
C LEU A 257 14.91 -6.02 6.28
N GLY A 258 15.05 -6.14 7.60
CA GLY A 258 16.34 -6.37 8.26
C GLY A 258 17.02 -7.70 7.87
N LYS A 259 16.28 -8.71 7.39
CA LYS A 259 16.86 -9.98 6.95
C LYS A 259 17.80 -9.79 5.76
N GLY A 260 17.51 -8.82 4.88
CA GLY A 260 18.38 -8.44 3.76
C GLY A 260 19.77 -7.92 4.18
N LEU A 261 19.94 -7.50 5.44
CA LEU A 261 21.25 -7.09 5.99
C LEU A 261 22.03 -8.23 6.64
N THR A 262 21.45 -9.42 6.76
CA THR A 262 22.11 -10.54 7.44
C THR A 262 23.25 -11.07 6.57
N PRO A 263 24.50 -11.14 7.08
CA PRO A 263 25.60 -11.79 6.37
C PRO A 263 25.29 -13.24 6.02
N LYS A 264 25.75 -13.71 4.86
CA LYS A 264 25.42 -15.06 4.32
C LYS A 264 25.86 -16.18 5.25
N GLU A 265 26.97 -16.00 5.96
CA GLU A 265 27.51 -16.93 6.96
C GLU A 265 26.60 -17.10 8.19
N LEU A 266 25.64 -16.19 8.41
CA LEU A 266 24.66 -16.26 9.49
C LEU A 266 23.28 -16.73 9.03
N TRP A 267 23.11 -17.02 7.73
CA TRP A 267 21.87 -17.58 7.20
C TRP A 267 21.66 -19.02 7.70
N PRO A 268 20.41 -19.46 7.88
CA PRO A 268 19.14 -18.73 7.72
C PRO A 268 18.62 -18.15 9.06
N ARG A 269 19.49 -17.89 10.06
CA ARG A 269 19.03 -17.59 11.43
C ARG A 269 18.58 -16.15 11.65
N HIS A 270 19.18 -15.19 10.92
CA HIS A 270 18.79 -13.77 10.94
C HIS A 270 18.69 -13.15 12.34
N HIS A 271 19.61 -13.49 13.25
CA HIS A 271 19.63 -12.92 14.59
C HIS A 271 19.73 -11.39 14.54
N GLY A 272 18.83 -10.69 15.24
CA GLY A 272 18.83 -9.24 15.34
C GLY A 272 18.29 -8.50 14.12
N HIS A 273 17.65 -9.19 13.17
CA HIS A 273 17.09 -8.55 11.98
C HIS A 273 16.02 -7.50 12.33
N GLY A 274 15.19 -7.71 13.36
CA GLY A 274 14.16 -6.74 13.75
C GLY A 274 14.70 -5.34 14.04
N PRO A 275 15.59 -5.16 15.04
CA PRO A 275 16.25 -3.88 15.30
C PRO A 275 17.05 -3.32 14.11
N ALA A 276 17.68 -4.19 13.31
CA ALA A 276 18.40 -3.76 12.11
C ALA A 276 17.44 -3.19 11.04
N GLY A 277 16.25 -3.79 10.91
CA GLY A 277 15.21 -3.38 9.97
C GLY A 277 14.65 -1.99 10.24
N VAL A 278 14.63 -1.52 11.49
CA VAL A 278 14.10 -0.19 11.86
C VAL A 278 14.76 0.93 11.05
N LYS A 279 16.08 0.87 10.85
CA LYS A 279 16.83 1.88 10.07
C LYS A 279 16.49 1.82 8.58
N LEU A 280 16.27 0.62 8.03
CA LEU A 280 15.84 0.45 6.64
C LEU A 280 14.44 1.01 6.42
N VAL A 281 13.51 0.69 7.32
CA VAL A 281 12.13 1.23 7.28
C VAL A 281 12.16 2.76 7.34
N GLU A 282 12.96 3.34 8.23
CA GLU A 282 13.10 4.78 8.35
C GLU A 282 13.67 5.42 7.08
N GLY A 283 14.71 4.82 6.49
CA GLY A 283 15.31 5.26 5.23
C GLY A 283 14.32 5.22 4.06
N LEU A 284 13.63 4.09 3.88
CA LEU A 284 12.60 3.90 2.86
C LEU A 284 11.48 4.92 3.03
N CYS A 285 10.96 5.09 4.25
CA CYS A 285 9.87 6.02 4.52
C CYS A 285 10.26 7.47 4.27
N LYS A 286 11.49 7.85 4.65
CA LYS A 286 12.02 9.19 4.38
C LYS A 286 12.17 9.42 2.87
N ARG A 287 12.69 8.44 2.12
CA ARG A 287 12.88 8.52 0.67
C ARG A 287 11.56 8.65 -0.06
N LEU A 288 10.54 7.88 0.31
CA LEU A 288 9.22 7.91 -0.35
C LEU A 288 8.23 8.91 0.27
N ARG A 289 8.64 9.67 1.31
CA ARG A 289 7.78 10.61 2.05
C ARG A 289 6.50 9.97 2.58
N VAL A 290 6.64 8.76 3.11
CA VAL A 290 5.55 8.01 3.73
C VAL A 290 5.01 8.79 4.94
N PRO A 291 3.67 8.90 5.11
CA PRO A 291 3.07 9.54 6.28
C PRO A 291 3.60 9.01 7.61
N ASN A 292 3.76 9.90 8.58
CA ASN A 292 4.41 9.60 9.86
C ASN A 292 3.74 8.43 10.61
N ASP A 293 2.41 8.38 10.69
CA ASP A 293 1.72 7.31 11.41
C ASP A 293 1.96 5.93 10.78
N ILE A 294 2.00 5.85 9.44
CA ILE A 294 2.33 4.62 8.69
C ILE A 294 3.78 4.20 8.94
N ARG A 295 4.73 5.15 8.83
CA ARG A 295 6.16 4.90 9.12
C ARG A 295 6.34 4.40 10.55
N ASP A 296 5.73 5.07 11.52
CA ASP A 296 5.94 4.78 12.93
C ASP A 296 5.42 3.38 13.27
N LEU A 297 4.27 2.96 12.72
CA LEU A 297 3.81 1.59 12.88
C LEU A 297 4.76 0.59 12.21
N ALA A 298 5.22 0.86 10.98
CA ALA A 298 6.15 -0.03 10.28
C ALA A 298 7.46 -0.24 11.06
N LYS A 299 7.99 0.81 11.70
CA LYS A 299 9.17 0.71 12.58
C LYS A 299 8.90 -0.20 13.78
N LEU A 300 7.75 -0.03 14.45
CA LEU A 300 7.38 -0.86 15.60
C LEU A 300 7.19 -2.33 15.22
N VAL A 301 6.55 -2.60 14.08
CA VAL A 301 6.33 -3.97 13.60
C VAL A 301 7.67 -4.63 13.23
N ALA A 302 8.54 -3.94 12.49
CA ALA A 302 9.88 -4.45 12.20
C ALA A 302 10.65 -4.79 13.48
N GLU A 303 10.57 -3.95 14.51
CA GLU A 303 11.29 -4.18 15.76
C GLU A 303 10.71 -5.30 16.62
N PHE A 304 9.37 -5.41 16.71
CA PHE A 304 8.72 -6.18 17.78
C PHE A 304 7.89 -7.38 17.33
N HIS A 305 7.63 -7.61 16.03
CA HIS A 305 6.77 -8.72 15.59
C HIS A 305 7.27 -10.10 16.08
N ASP A 306 8.58 -10.35 16.05
CA ASP A 306 9.22 -11.55 16.60
C ASP A 306 8.93 -11.76 18.09
N LEU A 307 8.87 -10.67 18.86
CA LEU A 307 8.56 -10.72 20.28
C LEU A 307 7.12 -11.22 20.50
N ILE A 308 6.19 -10.90 19.59
CA ILE A 308 4.80 -11.35 19.66
C ILE A 308 4.70 -12.86 19.42
N HIS A 309 5.52 -13.43 18.54
CA HIS A 309 5.56 -14.88 18.32
C HIS A 309 5.90 -15.67 19.59
N THR A 310 6.68 -15.05 20.49
CA THR A 310 7.09 -15.61 21.78
C THR A 310 6.26 -15.10 22.96
N PHE A 311 5.13 -14.42 22.71
CA PHE A 311 4.30 -13.80 23.75
C PHE A 311 4.00 -14.69 24.98
N PRO A 312 3.65 -15.98 24.82
CA PRO A 312 3.32 -16.85 25.96
C PRO A 312 4.46 -16.99 26.98
N ILE A 313 5.72 -16.87 26.57
CA ILE A 313 6.89 -17.00 27.47
C ILE A 313 7.43 -15.65 27.98
N LEU A 314 6.86 -14.52 27.55
CA LEU A 314 7.32 -13.20 28.01
C LEU A 314 7.01 -12.98 29.50
N LEU A 315 7.97 -12.39 30.21
CA LEU A 315 7.75 -11.94 31.59
C LEU A 315 6.76 -10.77 31.63
N PRO A 316 5.92 -10.64 32.68
CA PRO A 316 5.00 -9.51 32.84
C PRO A 316 5.66 -8.13 32.69
N LYS A 317 6.88 -7.97 33.23
CA LYS A 317 7.68 -6.74 33.06
C LYS A 317 8.03 -6.43 31.59
N THR A 318 8.27 -7.47 30.79
CA THR A 318 8.57 -7.33 29.35
C THR A 318 7.32 -6.94 28.57
N ILE A 319 6.16 -7.47 28.95
CA ILE A 319 4.86 -7.09 28.36
C ILE A 319 4.56 -5.61 28.63
N VAL A 320 4.75 -5.12 29.86
CA VAL A 320 4.57 -3.68 30.15
C VAL A 320 5.56 -2.82 29.37
N LYS A 321 6.83 -3.24 29.29
CA LYS A 321 7.84 -2.54 28.48
C LYS A 321 7.47 -2.49 27.00
N LEU A 322 6.91 -3.56 26.45
CA LEU A 322 6.37 -3.58 25.08
C LEU A 322 5.27 -2.52 24.92
N PHE A 323 4.30 -2.46 25.83
CA PHE A 323 3.24 -1.44 25.78
C PHE A 323 3.76 0.00 25.88
N ASP A 324 4.82 0.22 26.67
CA ASP A 324 5.53 1.51 26.69
C ASP A 324 6.20 1.81 25.34
N SER A 325 6.94 0.84 24.78
CA SER A 325 7.69 0.98 23.53
C SER A 325 6.79 1.26 22.32
N ILE A 326 5.63 0.62 22.25
CA ILE A 326 4.67 0.85 21.14
C ILE A 326 3.77 2.06 21.40
N ASP A 327 3.91 2.74 22.54
CA ASP A 327 3.09 3.88 22.97
C ASP A 327 1.59 3.54 23.10
N ALA A 328 1.27 2.32 23.53
CA ALA A 328 -0.11 1.82 23.61
C ALA A 328 -0.99 2.67 24.54
N TRP A 329 -0.42 3.29 25.58
CA TRP A 329 -1.15 4.14 26.52
C TRP A 329 -1.78 5.37 25.89
N ARG A 330 -1.15 5.93 24.85
CA ARG A 330 -1.67 7.09 24.09
C ARG A 330 -2.30 6.66 22.77
N LYS A 331 -1.80 5.59 22.16
CA LYS A 331 -2.24 5.04 20.87
C LYS A 331 -2.65 3.56 21.03
N PRO A 332 -3.78 3.26 21.69
CA PRO A 332 -4.17 1.88 22.02
C PRO A 332 -4.44 1.00 20.80
N HIS A 333 -4.82 1.60 19.67
CA HIS A 333 -5.01 0.89 18.39
C HIS A 333 -3.74 0.16 17.90
N ARG A 334 -2.54 0.58 18.33
CA ARG A 334 -1.28 -0.09 17.95
C ARG A 334 -1.17 -1.51 18.47
N VAL A 335 -1.85 -1.83 19.57
CA VAL A 335 -1.92 -3.21 20.09
C VAL A 335 -2.62 -4.12 19.07
N GLU A 336 -3.75 -3.64 18.51
CA GLU A 336 -4.49 -4.35 17.47
C GLU A 336 -3.66 -4.49 16.20
N GLN A 337 -3.05 -3.39 15.75
CA GLN A 337 -2.27 -3.37 14.53
C GLN A 337 -1.10 -4.35 14.57
N ILE A 338 -0.34 -4.37 15.67
CA ILE A 338 0.79 -5.30 15.85
C ILE A 338 0.30 -6.75 15.97
N ALA A 339 -0.85 -6.99 16.60
CA ALA A 339 -1.44 -8.33 16.63
C ALA A 339 -1.79 -8.81 15.22
N LEU A 340 -2.39 -7.96 14.38
CA LEU A 340 -2.78 -8.28 13.01
C LEU A 340 -1.57 -8.50 12.10
N THR A 341 -0.53 -7.66 12.19
CA THR A 341 0.69 -7.85 11.38
C THR A 341 1.43 -9.12 11.76
N SER A 342 1.51 -9.44 13.06
CA SER A 342 2.18 -10.66 13.53
C SER A 342 1.37 -11.92 13.19
N GLU A 343 0.03 -11.84 13.18
CA GLU A 343 -0.83 -12.91 12.67
C GLU A 343 -0.63 -13.11 11.17
N ALA A 344 -0.55 -12.02 10.40
CA ALA A 344 -0.26 -12.07 8.97
C ALA A 344 1.10 -12.71 8.67
N ASP A 345 2.12 -12.48 9.52
CA ASP A 345 3.43 -13.14 9.40
C ASP A 345 3.34 -14.67 9.55
N VAL A 346 2.61 -15.17 10.54
CA VAL A 346 2.47 -16.63 10.71
C VAL A 346 1.60 -17.25 9.63
N ARG A 347 0.47 -16.63 9.32
CA ARG A 347 -0.48 -17.19 8.34
C ARG A 347 -0.02 -16.96 6.90
N GLY A 348 0.94 -16.08 6.69
CA GLY A 348 1.60 -15.86 5.41
C GLY A 348 2.68 -16.89 5.05
N ARG A 349 2.81 -17.99 5.82
CA ARG A 349 3.76 -19.08 5.53
C ARG A 349 3.06 -20.20 4.78
N THR A 350 3.78 -20.87 3.88
CA THR A 350 3.20 -21.94 3.05
C THR A 350 2.64 -23.07 3.91
N GLY A 351 1.35 -23.35 3.79
CA GLY A 351 0.65 -24.39 4.55
C GLY A 351 0.18 -23.97 5.94
N PHE A 352 0.36 -22.70 6.32
CA PHE A 352 -0.05 -22.14 7.62
C PHE A 352 -1.22 -21.15 7.49
N GLU A 353 -1.83 -21.01 6.32
CA GLU A 353 -2.83 -19.97 5.99
C GLU A 353 -4.06 -20.00 6.92
N ALA A 354 -4.39 -21.19 7.43
CA ALA A 354 -5.49 -21.44 8.37
C ALA A 354 -5.02 -21.66 9.82
N SER A 355 -3.73 -21.46 10.12
CA SER A 355 -3.19 -21.65 11.46
C SER A 355 -3.84 -20.68 12.45
N ASP A 356 -4.15 -21.20 13.64
CA ASP A 356 -4.52 -20.34 14.76
C ASP A 356 -3.31 -19.52 15.24
N TYR A 357 -3.56 -18.28 15.65
CA TYR A 357 -2.55 -17.38 16.21
C TYR A 357 -2.99 -16.85 17.58
N PRO A 358 -2.91 -17.69 18.64
CA PRO A 358 -3.34 -17.31 19.99
C PRO A 358 -2.55 -16.13 20.58
N GLN A 359 -1.32 -15.90 20.12
CA GLN A 359 -0.45 -14.83 20.59
C GLN A 359 -1.09 -13.44 20.39
N GLY A 360 -1.75 -13.22 19.25
CA GLY A 360 -2.49 -11.99 19.01
C GLY A 360 -3.66 -11.80 19.97
N ARG A 361 -4.38 -12.87 20.35
CA ARG A 361 -5.45 -12.79 21.36
C ARG A 361 -4.88 -12.50 22.75
N LEU A 362 -3.81 -13.19 23.13
CA LEU A 362 -3.13 -12.99 24.41
C LEU A 362 -2.59 -11.56 24.56
N LEU A 363 -2.05 -10.98 23.49
CA LEU A 363 -1.60 -9.58 23.48
C LEU A 363 -2.75 -8.61 23.78
N ARG A 364 -3.91 -8.79 23.13
CA ARG A 364 -5.12 -7.97 23.35
C ARG A 364 -5.66 -8.11 24.77
N GLU A 365 -5.74 -9.35 25.27
CA GLU A 365 -6.19 -9.60 26.65
C GLU A 365 -5.24 -8.98 27.69
N ALA A 366 -3.93 -9.15 27.51
CA ALA A 366 -2.93 -8.55 28.37
C ALA A 366 -3.04 -7.02 28.39
N TRP A 367 -3.31 -6.41 27.23
CA TRP A 367 -3.53 -4.97 27.14
C TRP A 367 -4.73 -4.52 27.99
N GLU A 368 -5.87 -5.22 27.87
CA GLU A 368 -7.07 -4.92 28.67
C GLU A 368 -6.82 -5.04 30.18
N VAL A 369 -6.06 -6.06 30.61
CA VAL A 369 -5.63 -6.20 32.00
C VAL A 369 -4.75 -5.03 32.45
N ALA A 370 -3.75 -4.66 31.64
CA ALA A 370 -2.79 -3.64 32.00
C ALA A 370 -3.40 -2.23 32.02
N ARG A 371 -4.31 -1.91 31.10
CA ARG A 371 -5.01 -0.61 31.07
C ARG A 371 -6.07 -0.47 32.15
N ALA A 372 -6.61 -1.57 32.66
CA ALA A 372 -7.63 -1.56 33.71
C ALA A 372 -7.07 -1.14 35.09
N VAL A 373 -5.74 -1.12 35.27
CA VAL A 373 -5.13 -0.68 36.53
C VAL A 373 -5.42 0.81 36.78
N PRO A 374 -6.17 1.16 37.84
CA PRO A 374 -6.68 2.50 38.02
C PRO A 374 -5.61 3.46 38.55
N THR A 375 -5.28 4.49 37.77
CA THR A 375 -4.36 5.57 38.19
C THR A 375 -4.84 6.26 39.46
N LYS A 376 -6.16 6.42 39.62
CA LYS A 376 -6.75 7.03 40.82
C LYS A 376 -6.36 6.28 42.11
N ALA A 377 -6.39 4.95 42.09
CA ALA A 377 -6.01 4.16 43.27
C ALA A 377 -4.52 4.25 43.61
N VAL A 378 -3.67 4.66 42.68
CA VAL A 378 -2.25 4.96 42.94
C VAL A 378 -2.13 6.30 43.65
N ILE A 379 -2.84 7.31 43.16
CA ILE A 379 -2.85 8.66 43.76
C ILE A 379 -3.47 8.62 45.17
N ASP A 380 -4.60 7.93 45.33
CA ASP A 380 -5.29 7.76 46.61
C ASP A 380 -4.43 7.00 47.63
N ALA A 381 -3.48 6.17 47.17
CA ALA A 381 -2.49 5.49 48.02
C ALA A 381 -1.31 6.39 48.43
N GLY A 382 -1.33 7.68 48.08
CA GLY A 382 -0.38 8.69 48.57
C GLY A 382 0.82 8.96 47.67
N PHE A 383 0.98 8.25 46.56
CA PHE A 383 2.08 8.45 45.60
C PHE A 383 1.94 9.78 44.85
N LYS A 384 3.04 10.50 44.63
CA LYS A 384 3.05 11.82 43.97
C LYS A 384 4.14 11.95 42.91
N GLY A 385 3.91 12.83 41.93
CA GLY A 385 4.91 13.15 40.90
C GLY A 385 5.38 11.91 40.13
N ALA A 386 6.71 11.72 40.06
CA ALA A 386 7.32 10.59 39.35
C ALA A 386 6.96 9.22 39.95
N GLU A 387 6.73 9.15 41.26
CA GLU A 387 6.42 7.90 41.97
C GLU A 387 5.08 7.27 41.52
N VAL A 388 4.14 8.10 41.02
CA VAL A 388 2.88 7.62 40.45
C VAL A 388 3.14 6.71 39.25
N ARG A 389 4.10 7.05 38.40
CA ARG A 389 4.42 6.25 37.21
C ARG A 389 5.05 4.92 37.60
N GLU A 390 5.98 4.94 38.55
CA GLU A 390 6.67 3.75 39.04
C GLU A 390 5.69 2.78 39.69
N GLU A 391 4.83 3.28 40.58
CA GLU A 391 3.83 2.47 41.25
C GLU A 391 2.76 1.94 40.28
N LEU A 392 2.29 2.77 39.34
CA LEU A 392 1.36 2.32 38.31
C LEU A 392 1.96 1.19 37.46
N THR A 393 3.24 1.31 37.11
CA THR A 393 4.00 0.27 36.40
C THR A 393 4.08 -1.01 37.23
N ARG A 394 4.44 -0.91 38.52
CA ARG A 394 4.50 -2.06 39.43
C ARG A 394 3.16 -2.78 39.53
N ARG A 395 2.06 -2.05 39.67
CA ARG A 395 0.70 -2.62 39.74
C ARG A 395 0.28 -3.29 38.44
N ARG A 396 0.64 -2.73 37.28
CA ARG A 396 0.42 -3.36 35.96
C ARG A 396 1.18 -4.66 35.81
N ILE A 397 2.44 -4.68 36.24
CA ILE A 397 3.27 -5.90 36.23
C ILE A 397 2.62 -6.97 37.12
N ALA A 398 2.14 -6.62 38.32
CA ALA A 398 1.47 -7.55 39.22
C ALA A 398 0.15 -8.09 38.64
N ALA A 399 -0.68 -7.22 38.06
CA ALA A 399 -1.94 -7.62 37.40
C ALA A 399 -1.69 -8.59 36.24
N LEU A 400 -0.68 -8.31 35.41
CA LEU A 400 -0.28 -9.19 34.31
C LEU A 400 0.33 -10.51 34.79
N ALA A 401 1.06 -10.51 35.92
CA ALA A 401 1.57 -11.74 36.51
C ALA A 401 0.42 -12.68 36.90
N HIS A 402 -0.59 -12.15 37.60
CA HIS A 402 -1.77 -12.92 37.99
C HIS A 402 -2.56 -13.42 36.77
N TRP A 403 -2.76 -12.58 35.75
CA TRP A 403 -3.41 -12.99 34.50
C TRP A 403 -2.63 -14.09 33.77
N LYS A 404 -1.28 -14.00 33.71
CA LYS A 404 -0.45 -15.03 33.07
C LYS A 404 -0.53 -16.39 33.76
N GLU A 405 -0.62 -16.44 35.09
CA GLU A 405 -0.79 -17.70 35.83
C GLU A 405 -2.02 -18.49 35.34
N GLN A 406 -3.08 -17.78 34.92
CA GLN A 406 -4.32 -18.37 34.45
C GLN A 406 -4.30 -18.69 32.94
N ARG A 407 -3.66 -17.85 32.12
CA ARG A 407 -3.73 -17.91 30.65
C ARG A 407 -2.51 -18.53 29.96
N CYS A 408 -1.35 -18.50 30.61
CA CYS A 408 -0.07 -18.98 30.07
C CYS A 408 0.71 -19.69 31.18
N PRO A 409 0.17 -20.78 31.77
CA PRO A 409 0.86 -21.48 32.84
C PRO A 409 2.20 -21.97 32.32
N GLN A 410 3.28 -21.56 32.99
CA GLN A 410 4.60 -22.14 32.71
C GLN A 410 4.56 -23.63 33.08
N PRO A 411 5.27 -24.50 32.35
CA PRO A 411 5.46 -25.88 32.81
C PRO A 411 6.01 -25.83 34.23
N LYS A 412 5.37 -26.55 35.16
CA LYS A 412 5.98 -26.78 36.47
C LYS A 412 7.21 -27.64 36.21
N GLU A 413 8.38 -27.15 36.65
CA GLU A 413 9.65 -27.87 36.58
C GLU A 413 9.58 -29.27 37.19
#